data_AF-A0ABC8QUJ3-F1
#
_entry.id   AF-A0ABC8QUJ3-F1
#
_cell.length_a   1.000
_cell.length_b   1.000
_cell.length_c   1.000
_cell.angle_alpha   90.00
_cell.angle_beta   90.00
_cell.angle_gamma   90.00
#
_symmetry.space_group_name_H-M   'P 1'
#
loop_
_entity.id
_entity.type
_entity.pdbx_description
1 polymer ?
#
loop_
_entity_poly.entity_id
_entity_poly.type
_entity_poly.pdbx_seq_one_letter_code
_entity_poly.pdbx_strand_id
1 'polypeptide(L)'
;MAETLKSQLYLTFCCMVQSGEQFSLSEMGFFDDLLLVETVCLSLLLCNYYDRAVCKARKPNGDGIGAACYDPRFVGGDGVMFYIHGKTNEHVSLVSDLNLQINARFIGRRPQGRSRDNTWIQALALMFDSHTFTLAAKNVAKWNSEVDQLFLSYNEVPVFISQGHLSTWTAPGGGLVVERTAKCNSVTVTLPGVVEMAVNVVPITKEDDRIHNYQIPSDDCFAHLEVQFKFFHLSEKVEGVLGQTYRSDFLNPVKRGVPMPIMGGEDQYMTSSLVEADCKRCIFTIDHAVQGVSKPLVLDPDMTVDCTSKMSNGRGFVCCK
;
A
#
# COMPACT_ATOMS: atom_id res chain seq x y z
N MET A 1 -0.70 19.40 -29.96
CA MET A 1 0.00 19.79 -28.72
C MET A 1 -0.87 20.63 -27.79
N ALA A 2 -1.49 21.73 -28.25
CA ALA A 2 -2.31 22.59 -27.37
C ALA A 2 -3.58 21.91 -26.79
N GLU A 3 -4.25 21.02 -27.54
CA GLU A 3 -5.44 20.29 -27.05
C GLU A 3 -5.10 19.19 -26.03
N THR A 4 -3.93 18.58 -26.15
CA THR A 4 -3.42 17.56 -25.22
C THR A 4 -3.04 18.17 -23.86
N LEU A 5 -2.42 19.36 -23.88
CA LEU A 5 -2.15 20.11 -22.66
C LEU A 5 -3.44 20.60 -21.97
N LYS A 6 -4.42 21.09 -22.73
CA LYS A 6 -5.72 21.52 -22.18
C LYS A 6 -6.49 20.36 -21.53
N SER A 7 -6.46 19.16 -22.13
CA SER A 7 -7.11 17.98 -21.57
C SER A 7 -6.40 17.43 -20.32
N GLN A 8 -5.06 17.47 -20.27
CA GLN A 8 -4.32 17.11 -19.06
C GLN A 8 -4.58 18.08 -17.91
N LEU A 9 -4.50 19.39 -18.13
CA LEU A 9 -4.83 20.40 -17.12
C LEU A 9 -6.26 20.24 -16.60
N TYR A 10 -7.21 19.95 -17.50
CA TYR A 10 -8.60 19.69 -17.17
C TYR A 10 -8.78 18.47 -16.25
N LEU A 11 -8.13 17.34 -16.58
CA LEU A 11 -8.15 16.12 -15.77
C LEU A 11 -7.53 16.34 -14.38
N THR A 12 -6.41 17.06 -14.32
CA THR A 12 -5.77 17.43 -13.05
C THR A 12 -6.71 18.29 -12.20
N PHE A 13 -7.37 19.28 -12.80
CA PHE A 13 -8.31 20.17 -12.10
C PHE A 13 -9.53 19.41 -11.58
N CYS A 14 -10.12 18.53 -12.39
CA CYS A 14 -11.22 17.66 -11.95
C CYS A 14 -10.83 16.78 -10.75
N CYS A 15 -9.62 16.22 -10.74
CA CYS A 15 -9.13 15.44 -9.61
C CYS A 15 -8.89 16.23 -8.35
N MET A 16 -8.36 17.45 -8.49
CA MET A 16 -8.17 18.37 -7.37
C MET A 16 -9.50 18.81 -6.75
N VAL A 17 -10.56 18.98 -7.56
CA VAL A 17 -11.91 19.30 -7.06
C VAL A 17 -12.55 18.08 -6.37
N GLN A 18 -12.42 16.88 -6.94
CA GLN A 18 -12.96 15.64 -6.36
C GLN A 18 -12.25 15.20 -5.07
N SER A 19 -10.98 15.54 -4.88
CA SER A 19 -10.19 15.20 -3.67
C SER A 19 -10.49 16.10 -2.46
N GLY A 20 -11.28 17.17 -2.63
CA GLY A 20 -11.61 18.11 -1.55
C GLY A 20 -10.45 19.04 -1.13
N GLU A 21 -9.45 19.22 -1.99
CA GLU A 21 -8.30 20.08 -1.73
C GLU A 21 -8.67 21.57 -1.95
N GLN A 22 -8.28 22.46 -1.02
CA GLN A 22 -8.39 23.91 -1.18
C GLN A 22 -7.16 24.46 -1.90
N PHE A 23 -7.35 25.39 -2.85
CA PHE A 23 -6.24 25.99 -3.60
C PHE A 23 -6.34 27.51 -3.73
N SER A 24 -5.16 28.13 -3.90
CA SER A 24 -4.99 29.50 -4.38
C SER A 24 -4.72 29.49 -5.88
N LEU A 25 -5.47 30.28 -6.64
CA LEU A 25 -5.32 30.43 -8.10
C LEU A 25 -3.93 30.94 -8.53
N SER A 26 -3.17 31.54 -7.59
CA SER A 26 -1.82 32.05 -7.82
C SER A 26 -0.76 30.95 -8.04
N GLU A 27 -0.97 29.74 -7.54
CA GLU A 27 0.01 28.63 -7.63
C GLU A 27 0.01 27.93 -9.01
N MET A 28 -1.03 28.15 -9.81
CA MET A 28 -1.19 27.50 -11.13
C MET A 28 -0.54 28.29 -12.28
N GLY A 29 0.14 29.41 -12.02
CA GLY A 29 0.91 30.14 -13.03
C GLY A 29 0.08 30.88 -14.09
N PHE A 30 -1.22 31.13 -13.83
CA PHE A 30 -2.10 31.86 -14.74
C PHE A 30 -2.23 33.33 -14.29
N PHE A 31 -1.75 34.25 -15.13
CA PHE A 31 -1.96 35.69 -14.97
C PHE A 31 -3.07 36.14 -15.94
N ASP A 32 -4.14 36.74 -15.38
CA ASP A 32 -5.18 37.62 -15.98
C ASP A 32 -6.67 37.18 -15.84
N ASP A 33 -7.47 38.12 -15.33
CA ASP A 33 -8.63 37.96 -14.42
C ASP A 33 -10.04 37.88 -15.08
N LEU A 34 -10.20 37.32 -16.29
CA LEU A 34 -11.55 37.11 -16.85
C LEU A 34 -11.74 35.75 -17.52
N LEU A 35 -10.69 35.22 -18.18
CA LEU A 35 -10.68 33.85 -18.71
C LEU A 35 -10.68 32.78 -17.60
N LEU A 36 -10.23 33.16 -16.39
CA LEU A 36 -10.08 32.30 -15.22
C LEU A 36 -11.45 31.83 -14.69
N VAL A 37 -12.41 32.75 -14.56
CA VAL A 37 -13.75 32.43 -14.01
C VAL A 37 -14.53 31.56 -14.98
N GLU A 38 -14.49 31.87 -16.28
CA GLU A 38 -15.13 31.03 -17.29
C GLU A 38 -14.49 29.65 -17.40
N THR A 39 -13.15 29.54 -17.40
CA THR A 39 -12.47 28.24 -17.51
C THR A 39 -12.70 27.37 -16.27
N VAL A 40 -12.68 27.95 -15.07
CA VAL A 40 -12.96 27.25 -13.81
C VAL A 40 -14.44 26.85 -13.72
N CYS A 41 -15.37 27.73 -14.08
CA CYS A 41 -16.80 27.37 -14.14
C CYS A 41 -17.09 26.30 -15.19
N LEU A 42 -16.51 26.40 -16.40
CA LEU A 42 -16.70 25.40 -17.46
C LEU A 42 -16.12 24.05 -17.04
N SER A 43 -14.98 24.04 -16.35
CA SER A 43 -14.37 22.79 -15.86
C SER A 43 -15.15 22.17 -14.69
N LEU A 44 -15.70 22.97 -13.77
CA LEU A 44 -16.64 22.49 -12.75
C LEU A 44 -17.94 21.95 -13.37
N LEU A 45 -18.49 22.62 -14.38
CA LEU A 45 -19.69 22.20 -15.13
C LEU A 45 -19.45 20.90 -15.91
N LEU A 46 -18.29 20.77 -16.56
CA LEU A 46 -17.93 19.56 -17.31
C LEU A 46 -17.54 18.39 -16.38
N CYS A 47 -17.00 18.65 -15.19
CA CYS A 47 -16.77 17.62 -14.18
C CYS A 47 -18.09 17.01 -13.68
N ASN A 48 -19.12 17.84 -13.53
CA ASN A 48 -20.49 17.38 -13.25
C ASN A 48 -21.17 16.72 -14.46
N TYR A 49 -20.79 17.08 -15.69
CA TYR A 49 -21.38 16.52 -16.92
C TYR A 49 -20.81 15.13 -17.26
N TYR A 50 -19.52 14.90 -17.01
CA TYR A 50 -18.88 13.59 -17.14
C TYR A 50 -18.88 12.85 -15.80
N ASP A 51 -20.02 12.28 -15.45
CA ASP A 51 -20.27 11.39 -14.30
C ASP A 51 -19.47 10.06 -14.35
N ARG A 52 -18.34 10.03 -15.08
CA ARG A 52 -17.51 8.83 -15.34
C ARG A 52 -16.03 9.03 -15.08
N ALA A 53 -15.54 10.26 -14.92
CA ALA A 53 -14.16 10.49 -14.53
C ALA A 53 -14.07 10.46 -13.00
N VAL A 54 -13.83 9.28 -12.43
CA VAL A 54 -13.50 9.14 -11.01
C VAL A 54 -11.99 9.23 -10.88
N CYS A 55 -11.52 10.21 -10.12
CA CYS A 55 -10.10 10.32 -9.87
C CYS A 55 -9.60 9.14 -9.04
N LYS A 56 -8.54 8.51 -9.53
CA LYS A 56 -7.96 7.36 -8.87
C LYS A 56 -7.53 7.78 -7.47
N ALA A 57 -8.15 7.17 -6.45
CA ALA A 57 -7.72 7.37 -5.08
C ALA A 57 -6.24 6.95 -4.97
N ARG A 58 -5.37 7.89 -4.60
CA ARG A 58 -3.92 7.66 -4.43
C ARG A 58 -3.56 7.25 -2.99
N LYS A 59 -4.57 6.81 -2.23
CA LYS A 59 -4.46 6.18 -0.92
C LYS A 59 -4.66 4.66 -1.06
N PRO A 60 -4.15 3.86 -0.12
CA PRO A 60 -4.39 2.42 -0.11
C PRO A 60 -5.88 2.10 -0.18
N ASN A 61 -6.28 1.20 -1.10
CA ASN A 61 -7.59 0.57 -1.04
C ASN A 61 -7.49 -0.69 -0.17
N GLY A 62 -8.01 -0.63 1.05
CA GLY A 62 -7.95 -1.73 2.03
C GLY A 62 -8.71 -3.00 1.65
N ASP A 63 -9.54 -2.96 0.60
CA ASP A 63 -10.24 -4.12 0.04
C ASP A 63 -9.60 -4.63 -1.26
N GLY A 64 -8.61 -3.92 -1.80
CA GLY A 64 -7.94 -4.29 -3.04
C GLY A 64 -6.93 -5.43 -2.87
N ILE A 65 -6.61 -6.12 -3.96
CA ILE A 65 -5.53 -7.12 -3.99
C ILE A 65 -4.22 -6.51 -3.47
N GLY A 66 -3.50 -7.26 -2.66
CA GLY A 66 -2.24 -6.83 -2.06
C GLY A 66 -2.43 -5.81 -0.93
N ALA A 67 -3.64 -5.60 -0.42
CA ALA A 67 -3.86 -4.73 0.73
C ALA A 67 -3.40 -5.37 2.05
N ALA A 68 -2.89 -4.54 2.95
CA ALA A 68 -2.71 -4.82 4.37
C ALA A 68 -3.10 -3.56 5.15
N CYS A 69 -4.33 -3.53 5.65
CA CYS A 69 -4.94 -2.38 6.35
C CYS A 69 -5.63 -2.83 7.64
N TYR A 70 -6.04 -1.91 8.50
CA TYR A 70 -6.67 -2.24 9.79
C TYR A 70 -5.73 -3.06 10.69
N ASP A 71 -6.19 -4.13 11.35
CA ASP A 71 -5.51 -4.88 12.43
C ASP A 71 -4.80 -6.21 12.04
N PRO A 72 -3.76 -6.14 11.19
CA PRO A 72 -3.96 -5.94 9.77
C PRO A 72 -4.70 -7.10 9.12
N ARG A 73 -5.76 -6.73 8.39
CA ARG A 73 -6.43 -7.55 7.39
C ARG A 73 -5.63 -7.51 6.10
N PHE A 74 -5.32 -8.68 5.56
CA PHE A 74 -4.67 -8.84 4.26
C PHE A 74 -5.66 -9.25 3.17
N VAL A 75 -5.37 -8.89 1.93
CA VAL A 75 -6.03 -9.43 0.73
C VAL A 75 -4.96 -10.01 -0.19
N GLY A 76 -4.99 -11.32 -0.39
CA GLY A 76 -4.02 -12.05 -1.18
C GLY A 76 -4.06 -11.74 -2.68
N GLY A 77 -3.04 -12.19 -3.41
CA GLY A 77 -2.99 -12.19 -4.88
C GLY A 77 -4.12 -12.99 -5.52
N ASP A 78 -4.66 -13.97 -4.79
CA ASP A 78 -5.84 -14.75 -5.15
C ASP A 78 -7.18 -14.07 -4.82
N GLY A 79 -7.14 -12.82 -4.31
CA GLY A 79 -8.30 -12.04 -3.88
C GLY A 79 -8.92 -12.50 -2.56
N VAL A 80 -8.34 -13.48 -1.87
CA VAL A 80 -8.86 -13.98 -0.60
C VAL A 80 -8.39 -13.09 0.54
N MET A 81 -9.34 -12.67 1.36
CA MET A 81 -9.07 -11.94 2.60
C MET A 81 -8.63 -12.89 3.71
N PHE A 82 -7.62 -12.50 4.47
CA PHE A 82 -7.13 -13.26 5.62
C PHE A 82 -6.42 -12.38 6.66
N TYR A 83 -6.21 -12.94 7.84
CA TYR A 83 -5.39 -12.37 8.91
C TYR A 83 -4.27 -13.36 9.26
N ILE A 84 -3.22 -12.83 9.87
CA ILE A 84 -2.15 -13.61 10.48
C ILE A 84 -2.08 -13.32 11.97
N HIS A 85 -1.44 -14.19 12.74
CA HIS A 85 -1.14 -13.87 14.14
C HIS A 85 0.18 -13.13 14.25
N GLY A 86 0.12 -11.82 14.00
CA GLY A 86 1.21 -10.91 14.33
C GLY A 86 1.51 -10.95 15.83
N LYS A 87 2.73 -10.55 16.19
CA LYS A 87 3.15 -10.37 17.57
C LYS A 87 3.83 -9.03 17.75
N THR A 88 3.59 -8.42 18.91
CA THR A 88 4.15 -7.12 19.25
C THR A 88 5.67 -7.14 19.19
N ASN A 89 6.27 -6.18 18.48
CA ASN A 89 7.72 -6.01 18.27
C ASN A 89 8.41 -7.15 17.50
N GLU A 90 7.67 -7.98 16.77
CA GLU A 90 8.24 -9.00 15.90
C GLU A 90 8.17 -8.59 14.42
N HIS A 91 8.98 -9.27 13.59
CA HIS A 91 9.12 -9.01 12.17
C HIS A 91 8.70 -10.22 11.36
N VAL A 92 7.97 -9.99 10.26
CA VAL A 92 7.51 -11.04 9.36
C VAL A 92 7.76 -10.63 7.91
N SER A 93 8.29 -11.55 7.12
CA SER A 93 8.40 -11.44 5.67
C SER A 93 7.01 -11.51 5.03
N LEU A 94 6.55 -10.38 4.50
CA LEU A 94 5.33 -10.30 3.68
C LEU A 94 5.55 -10.91 2.30
N VAL A 95 6.69 -10.59 1.68
CA VAL A 95 7.09 -11.09 0.36
C VAL A 95 8.57 -11.42 0.39
N SER A 96 8.93 -12.58 -0.16
CA SER A 96 10.31 -12.98 -0.41
C SER A 96 10.40 -13.58 -1.80
N ASP A 97 11.14 -12.92 -2.67
CA ASP A 97 11.44 -13.35 -4.03
C ASP A 97 12.92 -13.11 -4.31
N LEU A 98 13.45 -13.67 -5.40
CA LEU A 98 14.88 -13.62 -5.71
C LEU A 98 15.46 -12.20 -5.71
N ASN A 99 14.70 -11.22 -6.21
CA ASN A 99 15.11 -9.81 -6.34
C ASN A 99 14.37 -8.84 -5.42
N LEU A 100 13.47 -9.32 -4.57
CA LEU A 100 12.63 -8.49 -3.71
C LEU A 100 12.34 -9.16 -2.37
N GLN A 101 12.68 -8.48 -1.29
CA GLN A 101 12.21 -8.83 0.05
C GLN A 101 11.37 -7.67 0.60
N ILE A 102 10.20 -7.97 1.15
CA ILE A 102 9.37 -7.03 1.90
C ILE A 102 9.09 -7.60 3.28
N ASN A 103 9.57 -6.92 4.31
CA ASN A 103 9.32 -7.26 5.70
C ASN A 103 8.41 -6.23 6.36
N ALA A 104 7.64 -6.68 7.35
CA ALA A 104 6.82 -5.83 8.20
C ALA A 104 7.23 -6.00 9.67
N ARG A 105 7.31 -4.88 10.39
CA ARG A 105 7.37 -4.83 11.86
C ARG A 105 5.98 -4.60 12.42
N PHE A 106 5.57 -5.43 13.37
CA PHE A 106 4.28 -5.29 14.03
C PHE A 106 4.41 -4.54 15.35
N ILE A 107 3.53 -3.57 15.56
CA ILE A 107 3.17 -3.09 16.89
C ILE A 107 1.93 -3.82 17.35
N GLY A 108 1.68 -3.84 18.65
CA GLY A 108 0.50 -4.50 19.16
C GLY A 108 0.22 -4.19 20.61
N ARG A 109 -0.97 -4.60 21.02
CA ARG A 109 -1.47 -4.45 22.37
C ARG A 109 -2.34 -5.64 22.73
N ARG A 110 -2.19 -6.12 23.96
CA ARG A 110 -3.06 -7.14 24.55
C ARG A 110 -4.00 -6.51 25.57
N PRO A 111 -5.29 -6.29 25.21
CA PRO A 111 -6.29 -5.83 26.17
C PRO A 111 -6.47 -6.84 27.31
N GLN A 112 -6.85 -6.35 28.49
CA GLN A 112 -7.14 -7.24 29.61
C GLN A 112 -8.27 -8.22 29.23
N GLY A 113 -8.06 -9.51 29.52
CA GLY A 113 -9.01 -10.57 29.19
C GLY A 113 -8.86 -11.17 27.79
N ARG A 114 -7.92 -10.69 26.97
CA ARG A 114 -7.57 -11.33 25.68
C ARG A 114 -6.36 -12.25 25.85
N SER A 115 -6.37 -13.36 25.12
CA SER A 115 -5.24 -14.31 25.08
C SER A 115 -4.17 -13.96 24.05
N ARG A 116 -4.44 -12.98 23.17
CA ARG A 116 -3.61 -12.62 22.03
C ARG A 116 -3.55 -11.11 21.86
N ASP A 117 -2.50 -10.67 21.19
CA ASP A 117 -2.30 -9.27 20.84
C ASP A 117 -3.20 -8.94 19.64
N ASN A 118 -3.77 -7.74 19.65
CA ASN A 118 -4.15 -7.07 18.40
C ASN A 118 -2.88 -6.41 17.87
N THR A 119 -2.67 -6.47 16.57
CA THR A 119 -1.44 -5.98 15.95
C THR A 119 -1.72 -5.10 14.76
N TRP A 120 -0.78 -4.22 14.44
CA TRP A 120 -0.80 -3.35 13.28
C TRP A 120 0.59 -3.24 12.68
N ILE A 121 0.70 -2.91 11.40
CA ILE A 121 2.00 -2.73 10.75
C ILE A 121 2.57 -1.37 11.17
N GLN A 122 3.68 -1.34 11.89
CA GLN A 122 4.36 -0.10 12.24
C GLN A 122 5.35 0.35 11.17
N ALA A 123 6.08 -0.60 10.60
CA ALA A 123 7.13 -0.31 9.65
C ALA A 123 7.19 -1.38 8.56
N LEU A 124 7.64 -0.96 7.38
CA LEU A 124 7.98 -1.83 6.27
C LEU A 124 9.44 -1.63 5.90
N ALA A 125 10.09 -2.70 5.44
CA ALA A 125 11.36 -2.64 4.75
C ALA A 125 11.24 -3.32 3.40
N LEU A 126 11.82 -2.67 2.39
CA LEU A 126 12.03 -3.18 1.05
C LEU A 126 13.53 -3.43 0.93
N MET A 127 13.92 -4.64 0.55
CA MET A 127 15.28 -4.97 0.14
C MET A 127 15.26 -5.40 -1.30
N PHE A 128 16.15 -4.81 -2.08
CA PHE A 128 16.29 -5.02 -3.52
C PHE A 128 17.73 -4.73 -3.90
N ASP A 129 18.30 -5.54 -4.79
CA ASP A 129 19.73 -5.49 -5.09
C ASP A 129 20.57 -5.54 -3.78
N SER A 130 21.48 -4.59 -3.59
CA SER A 130 22.25 -4.38 -2.36
C SER A 130 21.71 -3.21 -1.52
N HIS A 131 20.44 -2.85 -1.68
CA HIS A 131 19.84 -1.67 -1.08
C HIS A 131 18.68 -2.01 -0.15
N THR A 132 18.51 -1.17 0.86
CA THR A 132 17.39 -1.24 1.79
C THR A 132 16.66 0.10 1.81
N PHE A 133 15.33 0.05 1.81
CA PHE A 133 14.49 1.20 2.04
C PHE A 133 13.50 0.86 3.16
N THR A 134 13.38 1.73 4.15
CA THR A 134 12.43 1.53 5.25
C THR A 134 11.48 2.71 5.36
N LEU A 135 10.24 2.41 5.75
CA LEU A 135 9.22 3.40 6.04
C LEU A 135 8.48 3.00 7.31
N ALA A 136 8.24 3.93 8.21
CA ALA A 136 7.66 3.66 9.52
C ALA A 136 6.71 4.77 9.99
N ALA A 137 5.71 4.38 10.76
CA ALA A 137 4.88 5.28 11.54
C ALA A 137 5.61 5.66 12.86
N LYS A 138 5.68 6.95 13.17
CA LYS A 138 6.20 7.45 14.45
C LYS A 138 5.29 7.06 15.60
N ASN A 139 5.87 6.79 16.77
CA ASN A 139 5.09 6.70 18.00
C ASN A 139 4.62 8.12 18.37
N VAL A 140 3.30 8.29 18.54
CA VAL A 140 2.70 9.58 18.83
C VAL A 140 1.57 9.47 19.85
N ALA A 141 1.61 10.33 20.86
CA ALA A 141 0.59 10.35 21.91
C ALA A 141 -0.78 10.87 21.44
N LYS A 142 -0.75 11.89 20.58
CA LYS A 142 -1.96 12.53 20.04
C LYS A 142 -1.83 12.67 18.54
N TRP A 143 -2.83 12.17 17.83
CA TRP A 143 -2.86 12.29 16.38
C TRP A 143 -3.04 13.75 15.95
N ASN A 144 -2.22 14.18 14.99
CA ASN A 144 -2.40 15.41 14.25
C ASN A 144 -2.13 15.11 12.76
N SER A 145 -3.18 15.19 11.95
CA SER A 145 -3.12 14.90 10.51
C SER A 145 -2.32 15.93 9.70
N GLU A 146 -2.05 17.11 10.27
CA GLU A 146 -1.28 18.18 9.63
C GLU A 146 0.23 18.01 9.83
N VAL A 147 0.65 17.09 10.70
CA VAL A 147 2.08 16.81 10.98
C VAL A 147 2.44 15.45 10.39
N ASP A 148 3.61 15.39 9.76
CA ASP A 148 4.11 14.17 9.15
C ASP A 148 4.60 13.17 10.21
N GLN A 149 3.92 12.03 10.28
CA GLN A 149 4.20 10.90 11.16
C GLN A 149 4.92 9.77 10.44
N LEU A 150 5.39 10.02 9.22
CA LEU A 150 6.26 9.13 8.46
C LEU A 150 7.73 9.33 8.86
N PHE A 151 8.46 8.22 8.95
CA PHE A 151 9.91 8.18 8.99
C PHE A 151 10.40 7.30 7.84
N LEU A 152 11.30 7.84 7.01
CA LEU A 152 11.82 7.16 5.82
C LEU A 152 13.33 7.04 5.95
N SER A 153 13.90 5.92 5.50
CA SER A 153 15.35 5.78 5.36
C SER A 153 15.73 4.95 4.15
N TYR A 154 16.91 5.23 3.59
CA TYR A 154 17.50 4.49 2.49
C TYR A 154 18.94 4.12 2.86
N ASN A 155 19.25 2.83 2.88
CA ASN A 155 20.50 2.27 3.41
C ASN A 155 20.83 2.84 4.80
N GLU A 156 19.84 2.83 5.70
CA GLU A 156 19.92 3.37 7.07
C GLU A 156 20.13 4.89 7.18
N VAL A 157 20.21 5.62 6.06
CA VAL A 157 20.31 7.07 6.04
C VAL A 157 18.91 7.69 5.97
N PRO A 158 18.54 8.59 6.90
CA PRO A 158 17.23 9.25 6.87
C PRO A 158 16.97 10.00 5.55
N VAL A 159 15.77 9.81 5.01
CA VAL A 159 15.30 10.48 3.79
C VAL A 159 14.27 11.55 4.17
N PHE A 160 14.47 12.77 3.65
CA PHE A 160 13.57 13.90 3.86
C PHE A 160 12.92 14.28 2.54
N ILE A 161 11.59 14.32 2.54
CA ILE A 161 10.78 14.78 1.41
C ILE A 161 9.98 15.97 1.91
N SER A 162 10.12 17.11 1.22
CA SER A 162 9.37 18.33 1.52
C SER A 162 7.88 18.03 1.66
N GLN A 163 7.22 18.67 2.63
CA GLN A 163 5.76 18.59 2.73
C GLN A 163 5.14 19.30 1.53
N GLY A 164 4.10 18.70 0.96
CA GLY A 164 3.45 19.20 -0.25
C GLY A 164 3.08 18.07 -1.19
N HIS A 165 1.89 18.17 -1.79
CA HIS A 165 1.40 17.20 -2.76
C HIS A 165 2.38 17.07 -3.93
N LEU A 166 2.62 15.84 -4.39
CA LEU A 166 3.56 15.49 -5.48
C LEU A 166 5.04 15.79 -5.20
N SER A 167 5.41 16.11 -3.96
CA SER A 167 6.83 16.18 -3.60
C SER A 167 7.44 14.79 -3.75
N THR A 168 8.55 14.70 -4.47
CA THR A 168 9.21 13.45 -4.82
C THR A 168 10.62 13.38 -4.26
N TRP A 169 11.07 12.15 -4.04
CA TRP A 169 12.45 11.82 -3.78
C TRP A 169 12.82 10.57 -4.59
N THR A 170 14.04 10.56 -5.11
CA THR A 170 14.57 9.43 -5.88
C THR A 170 15.86 8.97 -5.24
N ALA A 171 15.99 7.66 -5.06
CA ALA A 171 17.20 7.06 -4.53
C ALA A 171 18.41 7.36 -5.42
N PRO A 172 19.62 7.51 -4.84
CA PRO A 172 20.85 7.54 -5.61
C PRO A 172 20.91 6.36 -6.59
N GLY A 173 21.16 6.63 -7.87
CA GLY A 173 21.14 5.60 -8.93
C GLY A 173 19.76 5.34 -9.56
N GLY A 174 18.69 5.98 -9.08
CA GLY A 174 17.38 5.99 -9.75
C GLY A 174 16.51 4.75 -9.54
N GLY A 175 16.96 3.78 -8.73
CA GLY A 175 16.27 2.50 -8.55
C GLY A 175 14.95 2.58 -7.78
N LEU A 176 14.71 3.62 -6.99
CA LEU A 176 13.50 3.76 -6.16
C LEU A 176 13.00 5.19 -6.17
N VAL A 177 11.68 5.37 -6.29
CA VAL A 177 11.01 6.67 -6.24
C VAL A 177 9.99 6.68 -5.11
N VAL A 178 9.96 7.77 -4.33
CA VAL A 178 8.95 8.02 -3.31
C VAL A 178 8.25 9.33 -3.65
N GLU A 179 6.93 9.31 -3.77
CA GLU A 179 6.09 10.47 -4.09
C GLU A 179 5.06 10.68 -2.99
N ARG A 180 4.87 11.92 -2.52
CA ARG A 180 3.76 12.27 -1.63
C ARG A 180 2.44 12.31 -2.40
N THR A 181 1.46 11.59 -1.88
CA THR A 181 0.08 11.58 -2.42
C THR A 181 -0.90 12.44 -1.64
N ALA A 182 -0.43 13.04 -0.54
CA ALA A 182 -1.14 14.05 0.24
C ALA A 182 -0.13 15.01 0.88
N LYS A 183 -0.60 16.09 1.52
CA LYS A 183 0.25 17.04 2.25
C LYS A 183 1.14 16.35 3.29
N CYS A 184 0.57 15.45 4.08
CA CYS A 184 1.24 14.69 5.14
C CYS A 184 0.76 13.23 5.12
N ASN A 185 1.57 12.32 5.67
CA ASN A 185 1.19 10.94 6.03
C ASN A 185 0.84 9.97 4.90
N SER A 186 0.80 10.38 3.63
CA SER A 186 0.53 9.49 2.50
C SER A 186 1.62 9.58 1.42
N VAL A 187 2.13 8.43 1.00
CA VAL A 187 3.16 8.31 -0.05
C VAL A 187 2.88 7.11 -0.96
N THR A 188 3.36 7.21 -2.19
CA THR A 188 3.56 6.07 -3.08
C THR A 188 5.05 5.78 -3.18
N VAL A 189 5.45 4.53 -2.99
CA VAL A 189 6.83 4.07 -3.20
C VAL A 189 6.83 3.15 -4.41
N THR A 190 7.70 3.43 -5.37
CA THR A 190 7.77 2.72 -6.64
C THR A 190 9.19 2.20 -6.86
N LEU A 191 9.32 0.88 -6.96
CA LEU A 191 10.47 0.18 -7.51
C LEU A 191 10.10 -0.22 -8.95
N PRO A 192 10.59 0.49 -9.97
CA PRO A 192 10.11 0.37 -11.34
C PRO A 192 10.12 -1.08 -11.86
N GLY A 193 8.98 -1.53 -12.39
CA GLY A 193 8.83 -2.87 -12.95
C GLY A 193 8.74 -4.00 -11.93
N VAL A 194 8.88 -3.73 -10.63
CA VAL A 194 8.84 -4.75 -9.57
C VAL A 194 7.60 -4.58 -8.69
N VAL A 195 7.50 -3.44 -8.00
CA VAL A 195 6.40 -3.17 -7.06
C VAL A 195 6.10 -1.67 -6.96
N GLU A 196 4.83 -1.33 -6.86
CA GLU A 196 4.32 -0.05 -6.39
C GLU A 196 3.57 -0.28 -5.09
N MET A 197 3.80 0.55 -4.07
CA MET A 197 3.03 0.50 -2.82
C MET A 197 2.47 1.87 -2.48
N ALA A 198 1.15 1.94 -2.34
CA ALA A 198 0.50 3.08 -1.72
C ALA A 198 0.53 2.87 -0.21
N VAL A 199 0.96 3.87 0.55
CA VAL A 199 1.05 3.83 2.01
C VAL A 199 0.37 5.04 2.62
N ASN A 200 -0.35 4.82 3.71
CA ASN A 200 -0.96 5.86 4.52
C ASN A 200 -0.71 5.59 6.02
N VAL A 201 -0.31 6.61 6.77
CA VAL A 201 -0.23 6.53 8.23
C VAL A 201 -1.57 6.93 8.83
N VAL A 202 -2.12 6.08 9.69
CA VAL A 202 -3.40 6.32 10.37
C VAL A 202 -3.27 6.06 11.87
N PRO A 203 -4.02 6.76 12.73
CA PRO A 203 -4.13 6.42 14.14
C PRO A 203 -5.19 5.33 14.34
N ILE A 204 -5.21 4.71 15.51
CA ILE A 204 -6.42 4.07 16.01
C ILE A 204 -7.33 5.16 16.56
N THR A 205 -8.55 5.27 16.03
CA THR A 205 -9.50 6.29 16.50
C THR A 205 -10.14 5.85 17.81
N LYS A 206 -10.71 6.80 18.56
CA LYS A 206 -11.50 6.49 19.76
C LYS A 206 -12.71 5.60 19.46
N GLU A 207 -13.26 5.72 18.26
CA GLU A 207 -14.41 4.92 17.85
C GLU A 207 -13.98 3.48 17.54
N ASP A 208 -12.85 3.29 16.85
CA ASP A 208 -12.29 1.95 16.62
C ASP A 208 -11.95 1.27 17.95
N ASP A 209 -11.29 2.00 18.87
CA ASP A 209 -10.97 1.50 20.20
C ASP A 209 -12.23 1.10 20.98
N ARG A 210 -13.31 1.89 20.89
CA ARG A 210 -14.59 1.60 21.54
C ARG A 210 -15.28 0.37 20.94
N ILE A 211 -15.30 0.23 19.61
CA ILE A 211 -15.97 -0.88 18.92
C ILE A 211 -15.21 -2.19 19.14
N HIS A 212 -13.89 -2.17 19.05
CA HIS A 212 -13.05 -3.36 19.11
C HIS A 212 -12.49 -3.68 20.50
N ASN A 213 -12.63 -2.72 21.44
CA ASN A 213 -12.11 -2.80 22.81
C ASN A 213 -10.59 -3.06 22.83
N TYR A 214 -9.82 -2.26 22.07
CA TYR A 214 -8.36 -2.34 22.04
C TYR A 214 -7.72 -1.83 23.35
N GLN A 215 -8.47 -1.03 24.13
CA GLN A 215 -8.03 -0.41 25.38
C GLN A 215 -6.81 0.50 25.18
N ILE A 216 -6.80 1.27 24.09
CA ILE A 216 -5.68 2.17 23.74
C ILE A 216 -5.45 3.19 24.87
N PRO A 217 -4.21 3.33 25.36
CA PRO A 217 -3.91 4.26 26.45
C PRO A 217 -3.93 5.72 25.95
N SER A 218 -4.06 6.68 26.86
CA SER A 218 -4.19 8.10 26.49
C SER A 218 -2.91 8.77 25.98
N ASP A 219 -1.76 8.09 26.14
CA ASP A 219 -0.42 8.55 25.81
C ASP A 219 0.15 7.92 24.53
N ASP A 220 -0.64 7.13 23.80
CA ASP A 220 -0.28 6.58 22.49
C ASP A 220 -1.53 6.40 21.63
N CYS A 221 -1.54 6.90 20.40
CA CYS A 221 -2.64 6.67 19.46
C CYS A 221 -2.39 5.51 18.49
N PHE A 222 -1.32 4.73 18.68
CA PHE A 222 -0.99 3.55 17.90
C PHE A 222 -0.99 3.84 16.39
N ALA A 223 -0.27 4.90 16.00
CA ALA A 223 -0.11 5.24 14.60
C ALA A 223 0.55 4.07 13.85
N HIS A 224 -0.05 3.67 12.74
CA HIS A 224 0.34 2.50 11.97
C HIS A 224 0.14 2.72 10.47
N LEU A 225 0.65 1.79 9.68
CA LEU A 225 0.62 1.81 8.23
C LEU A 225 -0.57 1.01 7.71
N GLU A 226 -1.33 1.65 6.84
CA GLU A 226 -2.16 1.00 5.84
C GLU A 226 -1.39 0.98 4.53
N VAL A 227 -1.34 -0.17 3.87
CA VAL A 227 -0.58 -0.33 2.62
C VAL A 227 -1.38 -1.13 1.60
N GLN A 228 -1.19 -0.78 0.34
CA GLN A 228 -1.64 -1.59 -0.78
C GLN A 228 -0.48 -1.81 -1.73
N PHE A 229 -0.09 -3.08 -1.91
CA PHE A 229 0.95 -3.49 -2.84
C PHE A 229 0.35 -3.80 -4.22
N LYS A 230 1.00 -3.29 -5.25
CA LYS A 230 0.80 -3.68 -6.64
C LYS A 230 2.11 -4.24 -7.18
N PHE A 231 2.16 -5.56 -7.31
CA PHE A 231 3.32 -6.25 -7.88
C PHE A 231 3.19 -6.33 -9.39
N PHE A 232 4.30 -6.16 -10.09
CA PHE A 232 4.37 -6.24 -11.55
C PHE A 232 5.16 -7.46 -12.03
N HIS A 233 6.14 -7.90 -11.25
CA HIS A 233 7.00 -9.02 -11.59
C HIS A 233 7.38 -9.80 -10.33
N LEU A 234 6.68 -10.91 -10.11
CA LEU A 234 7.02 -11.90 -9.09
C LEU A 234 7.35 -13.22 -9.80
N SER A 235 8.26 -14.01 -9.26
CA SER A 235 8.57 -15.34 -9.76
C SER A 235 7.51 -16.35 -9.34
N GLU A 236 7.41 -17.46 -10.06
CA GLU A 236 6.57 -18.61 -9.64
C GLU A 236 6.98 -19.21 -8.28
N LYS A 237 8.14 -18.84 -7.74
CA LYS A 237 8.67 -19.32 -6.47
C LYS A 237 8.48 -18.33 -5.32
N VAL A 238 7.81 -17.20 -5.53
CA VAL A 238 7.61 -16.19 -4.50
C VAL A 238 7.05 -16.79 -3.21
N GLU A 239 7.67 -16.41 -2.09
CA GLU A 239 7.36 -16.82 -0.73
C GLU A 239 6.94 -15.60 0.11
N GLY A 240 6.65 -15.81 1.39
CA GLY A 240 6.16 -14.79 2.33
C GLY A 240 4.66 -14.92 2.59
N VAL A 241 4.18 -14.37 3.72
CA VAL A 241 2.77 -14.54 4.12
C VAL A 241 1.78 -14.03 3.08
N LEU A 242 2.13 -12.93 2.40
CA LEU A 242 1.36 -12.37 1.29
C LEU A 242 1.86 -12.92 -0.05
N GLY A 243 3.18 -12.99 -0.25
CA GLY A 243 3.79 -13.39 -1.51
C GLY A 243 3.33 -14.76 -2.01
N GLN A 244 3.25 -15.77 -1.13
CA GLN A 244 2.81 -17.12 -1.49
C GLN A 244 1.41 -17.14 -2.15
N THR A 245 0.54 -16.17 -1.83
CA THR A 245 -0.82 -16.09 -2.37
C THR A 245 -0.88 -15.68 -3.83
N TYR A 246 0.23 -15.20 -4.40
CA TYR A 246 0.35 -14.86 -5.83
C TYR A 246 0.73 -16.06 -6.69
N ARG A 247 1.21 -17.16 -6.09
CA ARG A 247 1.55 -18.35 -6.87
C ARG A 247 0.29 -19.05 -7.36
N SER A 248 0.35 -19.54 -8.60
CA SER A 248 -0.78 -20.22 -9.24
C SER A 248 -1.11 -21.59 -8.63
N ASP A 249 -0.14 -22.21 -7.96
CA ASP A 249 -0.26 -23.51 -7.29
C ASP A 249 -0.57 -23.38 -5.79
N PHE A 250 -0.65 -22.15 -5.26
CA PHE A 250 -0.97 -21.93 -3.85
C PHE A 250 -2.43 -22.26 -3.57
N LEU A 251 -2.64 -23.27 -2.74
CA LEU A 251 -3.95 -23.65 -2.24
C LEU A 251 -4.18 -22.92 -0.92
N ASN A 252 -4.97 -21.86 -0.97
CA ASN A 252 -5.26 -21.07 0.21
C ASN A 252 -6.05 -21.90 1.25
N PRO A 253 -5.50 -22.17 2.44
CA PRO A 253 -6.14 -23.00 3.46
C PRO A 253 -7.26 -22.25 4.19
N VAL A 254 -7.40 -20.96 3.95
CA VAL A 254 -8.36 -20.07 4.61
C VAL A 254 -9.79 -20.46 4.28
N LYS A 255 -10.60 -20.62 5.32
CA LYS A 255 -12.05 -20.81 5.18
C LYS A 255 -12.69 -19.51 4.69
N ARG A 256 -13.44 -19.58 3.60
CA ARG A 256 -14.23 -18.45 3.08
C ARG A 256 -15.55 -18.32 3.83
N GLY A 257 -16.06 -17.08 3.95
CA GLY A 257 -17.36 -16.81 4.56
C GLY A 257 -17.41 -16.84 6.10
N VAL A 258 -16.26 -16.94 6.77
CA VAL A 258 -16.17 -16.77 8.23
C VAL A 258 -15.70 -15.35 8.58
N PRO A 259 -16.16 -14.78 9.70
CA PRO A 259 -15.56 -13.55 10.22
C PRO A 259 -14.09 -13.77 10.57
N MET A 260 -13.23 -12.84 10.17
CA MET A 260 -11.78 -12.83 10.47
C MET A 260 -11.06 -14.19 10.23
N PRO A 261 -11.02 -14.65 8.98
CA PRO A 261 -10.31 -15.89 8.65
C PRO A 261 -8.80 -15.77 8.91
N ILE A 262 -8.25 -16.72 9.66
CA ILE A 262 -6.80 -16.79 9.92
C ILE A 262 -6.14 -17.76 8.93
N MET A 263 -5.03 -17.34 8.31
CA MET A 263 -4.24 -18.21 7.43
C MET A 263 -3.29 -19.14 8.21
N GLY A 264 -2.54 -18.59 9.18
CA GLY A 264 -1.49 -19.33 9.89
C GLY A 264 -0.20 -19.51 9.08
N GLY A 265 0.81 -20.14 9.69
CA GLY A 265 2.10 -20.44 9.07
C GLY A 265 3.08 -19.27 9.03
N GLU A 266 2.75 -18.15 9.69
CA GLU A 266 3.64 -16.98 9.81
C GLU A 266 4.99 -17.32 10.48
N ASP A 267 5.06 -18.40 11.26
CA ASP A 267 6.29 -18.88 11.89
C ASP A 267 7.39 -19.30 10.89
N GLN A 268 7.01 -19.56 9.63
CA GLN A 268 7.94 -19.86 8.53
C GLN A 268 8.58 -18.59 7.95
N TYR A 269 8.00 -17.43 8.24
CA TYR A 269 8.36 -16.15 7.64
C TYR A 269 8.86 -15.13 8.66
N MET A 270 9.09 -15.54 9.91
CA MET A 270 9.70 -14.69 10.94
C MET A 270 11.14 -14.34 10.54
N THR A 271 11.49 -13.06 10.65
CA THR A 271 12.86 -12.57 10.44
C THR A 271 13.43 -12.03 11.76
N SER A 272 14.76 -12.06 11.92
CA SER A 272 15.42 -11.56 13.12
C SER A 272 15.30 -10.04 13.28
N SER A 273 15.28 -9.31 12.16
CA SER A 273 15.12 -7.86 12.13
C SER A 273 14.28 -7.40 10.94
N LEU A 274 13.94 -6.10 10.92
CA LEU A 274 13.20 -5.49 9.83
C LEU A 274 13.97 -5.57 8.50
N VAL A 275 15.31 -5.48 8.51
CA VAL A 275 16.16 -5.44 7.30
C VAL A 275 16.96 -6.73 7.09
N GLU A 276 16.46 -7.87 7.60
CA GLU A 276 17.08 -9.19 7.43
C GLU A 276 16.17 -10.13 6.63
N ALA A 277 16.76 -11.00 5.81
CA ALA A 277 16.04 -11.97 4.97
C ALA A 277 16.19 -13.42 5.49
N ASP A 278 16.42 -13.60 6.78
CA ASP A 278 16.83 -14.87 7.42
C ASP A 278 15.67 -15.78 7.84
N CYS A 279 14.51 -15.68 7.17
CA CYS A 279 13.37 -16.54 7.49
C CYS A 279 13.49 -17.94 6.88
N LYS A 280 12.78 -18.93 7.45
CA LYS A 280 12.89 -20.36 7.07
C LYS A 280 12.61 -20.64 5.59
N ARG A 281 11.77 -19.82 4.96
CA ARG A 281 11.36 -19.95 3.56
C ARG A 281 11.75 -18.75 2.69
N CYS A 282 12.52 -17.82 3.21
CA CYS A 282 12.95 -16.65 2.45
C CYS A 282 13.90 -17.12 1.34
N ILE A 283 13.73 -16.56 0.14
CA ILE A 283 14.51 -16.89 -1.06
C ILE A 283 15.23 -15.68 -1.66
N PHE A 284 15.15 -14.53 -1.01
CA PHE A 284 15.83 -13.30 -1.44
C PHE A 284 17.34 -13.46 -1.47
N THR A 285 17.97 -12.94 -2.53
CA THR A 285 19.42 -12.95 -2.69
C THR A 285 19.93 -11.61 -3.21
N ILE A 286 21.03 -11.12 -2.64
CA ILE A 286 21.68 -9.85 -3.03
C ILE A 286 22.41 -9.99 -4.39
N ASP A 287 22.93 -11.19 -4.69
CA ASP A 287 23.69 -11.45 -5.92
C ASP A 287 22.81 -11.97 -7.06
N HIS A 288 22.51 -11.10 -8.02
CA HIS A 288 21.85 -11.46 -9.30
C HIS A 288 22.69 -12.39 -10.19
N ALA A 289 23.97 -12.58 -9.86
CA ALA A 289 24.93 -13.32 -10.69
C ALA A 289 24.74 -14.84 -10.65
N VAL A 290 23.93 -15.36 -9.71
CA VAL A 290 23.72 -16.80 -9.53
C VAL A 290 22.23 -17.08 -9.39
N GLN A 291 21.48 -17.14 -10.50
CA GLN A 291 20.55 -18.26 -10.79
C GLN A 291 19.60 -17.97 -11.96
N GLY A 292 19.32 -19.04 -12.69
CA GLY A 292 18.59 -19.04 -13.96
C GLY A 292 17.20 -18.42 -13.88
N VAL A 293 16.80 -17.85 -15.02
CA VAL A 293 15.51 -17.21 -15.30
C VAL A 293 14.35 -18.00 -14.69
N SER A 294 13.94 -17.64 -13.47
CA SER A 294 12.65 -18.09 -12.94
C SER A 294 11.58 -17.43 -13.79
N LYS A 295 10.64 -18.23 -14.30
CA LYS A 295 9.54 -17.70 -15.10
C LYS A 295 8.75 -16.69 -14.27
N PRO A 296 8.52 -15.48 -14.80
CA PRO A 296 7.68 -14.52 -14.10
C PRO A 296 6.22 -14.97 -14.12
N LEU A 297 5.53 -14.70 -13.02
CA LEU A 297 4.09 -14.82 -12.93
C LEU A 297 3.43 -13.82 -13.86
N VAL A 298 2.40 -14.26 -14.57
CA VAL A 298 1.49 -13.37 -15.28
C VAL A 298 0.54 -12.79 -14.23
N LEU A 299 0.86 -11.60 -13.74
CA LEU A 299 0.01 -10.84 -12.84
C LEU A 299 -0.99 -10.04 -13.69
N ASP A 300 -2.28 -10.19 -13.41
CA ASP A 300 -3.31 -9.33 -14.01
C ASP A 300 -3.56 -8.14 -13.07
N PRO A 301 -3.02 -6.95 -13.37
CA PRO A 301 -3.16 -5.78 -12.49
C PRO A 301 -4.59 -5.24 -12.45
N ASP A 302 -5.43 -5.64 -13.42
CA ASP A 302 -6.81 -5.22 -13.57
C ASP A 302 -7.68 -6.48 -13.68
N MET A 303 -7.80 -7.26 -12.60
CA MET A 303 -8.88 -8.26 -12.41
C MET A 303 -10.25 -7.55 -12.34
N THR A 304 -10.59 -6.77 -13.37
CA THR A 304 -11.96 -6.41 -13.71
C THR A 304 -12.64 -7.68 -14.18
N VAL A 305 -13.59 -8.17 -13.39
CA VAL A 305 -14.46 -9.28 -13.78
C VAL A 305 -15.26 -8.81 -15.00
N ASP A 306 -14.88 -9.26 -16.19
CA ASP A 306 -15.64 -9.01 -17.40
C ASP A 306 -16.86 -9.94 -17.41
N CYS A 307 -18.00 -9.41 -16.94
CA CYS A 307 -19.30 -10.07 -16.97
C CYS A 307 -19.94 -9.99 -18.37
N THR A 308 -19.17 -10.20 -19.45
CA THR A 308 -19.74 -10.34 -20.80
C THR A 308 -19.99 -11.81 -21.13
N SER A 309 -21.11 -12.08 -21.80
CA SER A 309 -21.59 -13.42 -22.15
C SER A 309 -20.73 -14.18 -23.18
N LYS A 310 -19.50 -13.73 -23.46
CA LYS A 310 -18.62 -14.34 -24.44
C LYS A 310 -17.68 -15.33 -23.77
N MET A 311 -17.83 -16.59 -24.14
CA MET A 311 -16.94 -17.68 -23.75
C MET A 311 -15.53 -17.48 -24.35
N SER A 312 -14.66 -16.79 -23.64
CA SER A 312 -13.21 -16.86 -23.87
C SER A 312 -12.51 -17.11 -22.54
N ASN A 313 -12.02 -18.35 -22.34
CA ASN A 313 -11.02 -18.84 -21.37
C ASN A 313 -10.83 -18.14 -20.00
N GLY A 314 -11.83 -17.46 -19.45
CA GLY A 314 -11.82 -16.89 -18.11
C GLY A 314 -12.25 -17.91 -17.06
N ARG A 315 -11.67 -17.83 -15.85
CA ARG A 315 -12.17 -18.56 -14.67
C ARG A 315 -13.48 -17.90 -14.22
N GLY A 316 -14.62 -18.46 -14.62
CA GLY A 316 -15.94 -17.99 -14.19
C GLY A 316 -16.33 -18.51 -12.80
N PHE A 317 -17.15 -17.74 -12.08
CA PHE A 317 -17.77 -18.16 -10.82
C PHE A 317 -19.19 -18.68 -11.08
N VAL A 318 -19.59 -19.76 -10.40
CA VAL A 318 -20.96 -20.28 -10.42
C VAL A 318 -21.69 -19.73 -9.20
N CYS A 319 -22.77 -18.97 -9.42
CA CYS A 319 -23.71 -18.63 -8.35
C CYS A 319 -24.55 -19.87 -8.02
N CYS A 320 -24.35 -20.46 -6.84
CA CYS A 320 -25.26 -21.46 -6.31
C CYS A 320 -26.54 -20.78 -5.82
N LYS A 321 -27.70 -21.38 -6.15
CA LYS A 321 -29.01 -21.00 -5.63
C LYS A 321 -29.14 -21.33 -4.15
#